data_AF-A0A2M7L9S1-F1
#
_entry.id   AF-A0A2M7L9S1-F1
#
_cell.length_a   1.000
_cell.length_b   1.000
_cell.length_c   1.000
_cell.angle_alpha   90.00
_cell.angle_beta   90.00
_cell.angle_gamma   90.00
#
_symmetry.space_group_name_H-M   'P 1'
#
loop_
_entity.id
_entity.type
_entity.pdbx_description
1 polymer ?
#
loop_
_entity_poly.entity_id
_entity_poly.type
_entity_poly.pdbx_seq_one_letter_code
_entity_poly.pdbx_strand_id
1 'polypeptide(L)'
;MKIILIAIMSALLLMSAPMAASAHGALSEMVTIIIHLNHYPTADDKKVLADIAADPQATAGDKIIAGALMRMQHRVEGADAVALRKLAADDATPAAEKELATILLGITHHPSAGDIAHLKTLAE
;
A
#
# COMPACT_ATOMS: atom_id res chain seq x y z
N MET A 1 -36.23 -18.14 -47.47
CA MET A 1 -35.43 -17.85 -46.25
C MET A 1 -34.19 -17.11 -46.70
N LYS A 2 -33.64 -16.08 -46.05
CA LYS A 2 -34.05 -15.12 -45.02
C LYS A 2 -32.83 -14.17 -45.05
N ILE A 3 -33.05 -12.89 -45.33
CA ILE A 3 -32.00 -11.87 -45.34
C ILE A 3 -31.46 -11.77 -43.91
N ILE A 4 -30.15 -11.90 -43.68
CA ILE A 4 -29.52 -11.35 -42.47
C ILE A 4 -28.21 -10.68 -42.88
N LEU A 5 -28.30 -9.36 -43.01
CA LEU A 5 -27.18 -8.44 -43.13
C LEU A 5 -26.29 -8.56 -41.89
N ILE A 6 -24.99 -8.67 -42.15
CA ILE A 6 -23.91 -8.48 -41.19
C ILE A 6 -23.91 -7.01 -40.78
N ALA A 7 -24.25 -6.72 -39.52
CA ALA A 7 -24.06 -5.41 -38.91
C ALA A 7 -22.94 -5.50 -37.86
N ILE A 8 -21.92 -4.72 -38.16
CA ILE A 8 -20.61 -4.59 -37.55
C ILE A 8 -20.72 -3.94 -36.16
N MET A 9 -20.06 -4.57 -35.18
CA MET A 9 -19.16 -3.98 -34.18
C MET A 9 -19.63 -2.72 -33.44
N SER A 10 -19.90 -2.88 -32.15
CA SER A 10 -19.43 -1.95 -31.09
C SER A 10 -19.53 -2.66 -29.74
N ALA A 11 -18.53 -3.49 -29.45
CA ALA A 11 -18.26 -3.94 -28.09
C ALA A 11 -17.59 -2.76 -27.36
N LEU A 12 -18.37 -2.02 -26.57
CA LEU A 12 -17.86 -1.02 -25.65
C LEU A 12 -17.16 -1.74 -24.50
N LEU A 13 -15.87 -2.03 -24.68
CA LEU A 13 -14.97 -2.44 -23.61
C LEU A 13 -14.75 -1.24 -22.68
N LEU A 14 -15.51 -1.20 -21.58
CA LEU A 14 -15.15 -0.43 -20.41
C LEU A 14 -13.89 -1.04 -19.80
N MET A 15 -12.72 -0.64 -20.32
CA MET A 15 -11.46 -0.84 -19.64
C MET A 15 -11.48 0.07 -18.40
N SER A 16 -11.88 -0.48 -17.26
CA SER A 16 -11.54 0.10 -15.96
C SER A 16 -10.02 0.00 -15.82
N ALA A 17 -9.31 1.05 -16.22
CA ALA A 17 -7.89 1.17 -15.89
C ALA A 17 -7.77 1.13 -14.36
N PRO A 18 -6.90 0.29 -13.78
CA PRO A 18 -6.57 0.45 -12.37
C PRO A 18 -6.01 1.88 -12.21
N MET A 19 -6.57 2.63 -11.27
CA MET A 19 -6.00 3.91 -10.87
C MET A 19 -4.57 3.62 -10.46
N ALA A 20 -3.60 4.09 -11.25
CA ALA A 20 -2.20 4.03 -10.86
C ALA A 20 -2.07 4.82 -9.55
N ALA A 21 -1.55 4.16 -8.52
CA ALA A 21 -1.29 4.83 -7.26
C ALA A 21 -0.15 5.82 -7.53
N SER A 22 -0.47 7.12 -7.60
CA SER A 22 0.59 8.12 -7.48
C SER A 22 1.34 7.87 -6.16
N ALA A 23 2.62 8.26 -6.05
CA ALA A 23 3.38 8.09 -4.79
C ALA A 23 2.63 8.63 -3.55
N HIS A 24 1.81 9.68 -3.74
CA HIS A 24 0.94 10.21 -2.67
C HIS A 24 -0.28 9.30 -2.38
N GLY A 25 -0.80 8.60 -3.39
CA GLY A 25 -1.84 7.59 -3.24
C GLY A 25 -1.37 6.32 -2.53
N ALA A 26 -0.17 5.82 -2.86
CA ALA A 26 0.39 4.63 -2.22
C ALA A 26 0.56 4.82 -0.70
N LEU A 27 1.10 5.97 -0.29
CA LEU A 27 1.21 6.33 1.13
C LEU A 27 -0.16 6.35 1.82
N SER A 28 -1.15 7.02 1.23
CA SER A 28 -2.50 7.12 1.81
C SER A 28 -3.21 5.77 1.95
N GLU A 29 -3.06 4.88 0.97
CA GLU A 29 -3.58 3.51 1.02
C GLU A 29 -2.92 2.70 2.15
N MET A 30 -1.58 2.75 2.26
CA MET A 30 -0.86 2.07 3.34
C MET A 30 -1.26 2.61 4.72
N VAL A 31 -1.39 3.93 4.86
CA VAL A 31 -1.85 4.56 6.10
C VAL A 31 -3.26 4.08 6.46
N THR A 32 -4.18 4.03 5.50
CA THR A 32 -5.55 3.56 5.70
C THR A 32 -5.58 2.12 6.17
N ILE A 33 -4.74 1.24 5.60
CA ILE A 33 -4.61 -0.15 6.05
C ILE A 33 -4.08 -0.20 7.48
N ILE A 34 -3.03 0.57 7.80
CA ILE A 34 -2.42 0.56 9.13
C ILE A 34 -3.41 1.04 10.20
N ILE A 35 -4.18 2.12 9.95
CA ILE A 35 -5.18 2.63 10.90
C ILE A 35 -6.23 1.58 11.28
N HIS A 36 -6.60 0.70 10.35
CA HIS A 36 -7.59 -0.36 10.57
C HIS A 36 -6.98 -1.73 10.89
N LEU A 37 -5.65 -1.79 11.04
CA LEU A 37 -4.94 -3.02 11.34
C LEU A 37 -5.30 -3.50 12.76
N ASN A 38 -5.88 -4.69 12.87
CA ASN A 38 -6.24 -5.30 14.16
C ASN A 38 -5.30 -6.46 14.56
N HIS A 39 -4.68 -7.13 13.57
CA HIS A 39 -3.71 -8.20 13.82
C HIS A 39 -2.68 -8.32 12.70
N TYR A 40 -3.16 -8.56 11.47
CA TYR A 40 -2.40 -8.58 10.23
C TYR A 40 -3.32 -8.07 9.10
N PRO A 41 -2.77 -7.65 7.94
CA PRO A 41 -3.60 -7.15 6.85
C PRO A 41 -4.57 -8.23 6.33
N THR A 42 -5.79 -7.82 6.00
CA THR A 42 -6.80 -8.70 5.40
C THR A 42 -6.36 -9.20 4.01
N ALA A 43 -7.12 -10.11 3.41
CA ALA A 43 -6.83 -10.55 2.04
C ALA A 43 -6.91 -9.41 1.03
N ASP A 44 -7.87 -8.49 1.20
CA ASP A 44 -8.05 -7.33 0.34
C ASP A 44 -6.91 -6.32 0.55
N ASP A 45 -6.53 -6.05 1.81
CA ASP A 45 -5.38 -5.19 2.11
C ASP A 45 -4.10 -5.74 1.47
N LYS A 46 -3.87 -7.06 1.56
CA LYS A 46 -2.70 -7.70 0.92
C LYS A 46 -2.71 -7.55 -0.60
N LYS A 47 -3.88 -7.52 -1.23
CA LYS A 47 -3.98 -7.26 -2.66
C LYS A 47 -3.56 -5.82 -2.98
N VAL A 48 -4.06 -4.83 -2.25
CA VAL A 48 -3.66 -3.42 -2.40
C VAL A 48 -2.15 -3.26 -2.22
N LEU A 49 -1.59 -3.87 -1.17
CA LEU A 49 -0.15 -3.81 -0.89
C LEU A 49 0.69 -4.50 -1.97
N ALA A 50 0.20 -5.59 -2.56
CA ALA A 50 0.85 -6.23 -3.69
C ALA A 50 0.84 -5.34 -4.94
N ASP A 51 -0.26 -4.64 -5.18
CA ASP A 51 -0.39 -3.69 -6.30
C ASP A 51 0.59 -2.51 -6.12
N ILE A 52 0.70 -1.93 -4.93
CA ILE A 52 1.69 -0.88 -4.60
C ILE A 52 3.12 -1.38 -4.79
N ALA A 53 3.43 -2.58 -4.27
CA ALA A 53 4.78 -3.16 -4.37
C ALA A 53 5.20 -3.43 -5.83
N ALA A 54 4.23 -3.68 -6.71
CA ALA A 54 4.44 -3.91 -8.14
C ALA A 54 4.38 -2.63 -8.99
N ASP A 55 3.89 -1.51 -8.46
CA ASP A 55 3.68 -0.28 -9.22
C ASP A 55 5.02 0.33 -9.68
N PRO A 56 5.28 0.48 -11.00
CA PRO A 56 6.50 1.10 -11.47
C PRO A 56 6.64 2.58 -11.06
N GLN A 57 5.55 3.26 -10.71
CA GLN A 57 5.53 4.66 -10.28
C GLN A 57 5.67 4.85 -8.76
N ALA A 58 5.49 3.80 -7.96
CA ALA A 58 5.71 3.86 -6.52
C ALA A 58 7.20 4.05 -6.19
N THR A 59 7.48 4.77 -5.09
CA THR A 59 8.86 4.98 -4.65
C THR A 59 9.50 3.68 -4.17
N ALA A 60 10.82 3.68 -3.98
CA ALA A 60 11.50 2.54 -3.39
C ALA A 60 11.03 2.30 -1.93
N GLY A 61 10.76 3.37 -1.17
CA GLY A 61 10.26 3.27 0.19
C GLY A 61 8.84 2.72 0.24
N ASP A 62 7.94 3.19 -0.63
CA ASP A 62 6.57 2.67 -0.74
C ASP A 62 6.57 1.16 -0.92
N LYS A 63 7.42 0.65 -1.84
CA LYS A 63 7.53 -0.78 -2.12
C LYS A 63 8.05 -1.58 -0.93
N ILE A 64 9.02 -1.02 -0.20
CA ILE A 64 9.58 -1.65 1.00
C ILE A 64 8.51 -1.72 2.10
N ILE A 65 7.81 -0.61 2.35
CA ILE A 65 6.77 -0.53 3.39
C ILE A 65 5.61 -1.46 3.04
N ALA A 66 5.10 -1.41 1.81
CA ALA A 66 4.00 -2.26 1.36
C ALA A 66 4.36 -3.75 1.47
N GLY A 67 5.58 -4.12 1.06
CA GLY A 67 6.07 -5.49 1.18
C GLY A 67 6.17 -5.97 2.62
N ALA A 68 6.71 -5.13 3.52
CA ALA A 68 6.84 -5.46 4.94
C ALA A 68 5.47 -5.59 5.62
N LEU A 69 4.56 -4.65 5.37
CA LEU A 69 3.19 -4.66 5.87
C LEU A 69 2.45 -5.90 5.37
N MET A 70 2.54 -6.24 4.09
CA MET A 70 1.89 -7.42 3.50
C MET A 70 2.30 -8.74 4.16
N ARG A 71 3.58 -8.85 4.55
CA ARG A 71 4.17 -10.06 5.16
C ARG A 71 4.06 -10.09 6.68
N MET A 72 3.68 -8.99 7.32
CA MET A 72 3.59 -8.93 8.76
C MET A 72 2.56 -9.94 9.29
N GLN A 73 2.88 -10.52 10.45
CA GLN A 73 1.92 -11.25 11.27
C GLN A 73 1.66 -10.42 12.52
N HIS A 74 2.15 -10.86 13.68
CA HIS A 74 1.99 -10.12 14.93
C HIS A 74 2.79 -8.81 14.97
N ARG A 75 3.93 -8.76 14.27
CA ARG A 75 4.82 -7.60 14.12
C ARG A 75 5.69 -7.79 12.88
N VAL A 76 6.39 -6.75 12.45
CA VAL A 76 7.41 -6.87 11.39
C VAL A 76 8.72 -7.40 11.96
N GLU A 77 9.31 -8.41 11.30
CA GLU A 77 10.51 -9.10 11.77
C GLU A 77 11.51 -9.39 10.64
N GLY A 78 12.68 -9.95 11.00
CA GLY A 78 13.65 -10.45 10.03
C GLY A 78 14.12 -9.40 9.03
N ALA A 79 14.19 -9.79 7.75
CA ALA A 79 14.66 -8.93 6.67
C ALA A 79 13.82 -7.66 6.49
N ASP A 80 12.50 -7.76 6.73
CA ASP A 80 11.59 -6.62 6.60
C ASP A 80 11.87 -5.58 7.68
N ALA A 81 12.07 -6.01 8.93
CA ALA A 81 12.43 -5.09 10.01
C ALA A 81 13.81 -4.45 9.80
N VAL A 82 14.75 -5.15 9.14
CA VAL A 82 16.05 -4.57 8.76
C VAL A 82 15.87 -3.53 7.65
N ALA A 83 15.05 -3.82 6.64
CA ALA A 83 14.77 -2.89 5.54
C ALA A 83 14.08 -1.61 6.03
N LEU A 84 13.06 -1.73 6.88
CA LEU A 84 12.37 -0.57 7.45
C LEU A 84 13.30 0.30 8.31
N ARG A 85 14.20 -0.29 9.10
CA ARG A 85 15.17 0.49 9.88
C ARG A 85 16.16 1.25 9.00
N LYS A 86 16.59 0.64 7.89
CA LYS A 86 17.45 1.32 6.91
C LYS A 86 16.70 2.48 6.26
N LEU A 87 15.45 2.25 5.84
CA LEU A 87 14.59 3.26 5.25
C LEU A 87 14.39 4.45 6.21
N ALA A 88 14.06 4.18 7.48
CA ALA A 88 13.88 5.20 8.51
C ALA A 88 15.17 5.98 8.86
N ALA A 89 16.34 5.40 8.61
CA ALA A 89 17.63 6.02 8.90
C ALA A 89 18.25 6.75 7.69
N ASP A 90 17.71 6.58 6.48
CA ASP A 90 18.25 7.18 5.27
C ASP A 90 17.76 8.63 5.12
N ASP A 91 18.69 9.57 4.96
CA ASP A 91 18.42 11.00 4.80
C ASP A 91 17.82 11.35 3.44
N ALA A 92 17.98 10.48 2.44
CA ALA A 92 17.36 10.65 1.13
C ALA A 92 15.89 10.18 1.09
N THR A 93 15.42 9.47 2.12
CA THR A 93 14.04 8.98 2.19
C THR A 93 13.07 10.13 2.54
N PRO A 94 11.96 10.28 1.81
CA PRO A 94 10.91 11.23 2.15
C PRO A 94 10.45 11.11 3.62
N ALA A 95 10.23 12.24 4.29
CA ALA A 95 9.90 12.25 5.71
C ALA A 95 8.70 11.36 6.08
N ALA A 96 7.66 11.36 5.24
CA ALA A 96 6.47 10.55 5.46
C ALA A 96 6.74 9.04 5.37
N GLU A 97 7.62 8.61 4.47
CA GLU A 97 8.02 7.20 4.38
C GLU A 97 8.86 6.78 5.59
N LYS A 98 9.76 7.66 6.08
CA LYS A 98 10.56 7.41 7.31
C LYS A 98 9.64 7.24 8.52
N GLU A 99 8.63 8.09 8.61
CA GLU A 99 7.66 8.09 9.69
C GLU A 99 6.78 6.84 9.66
N LEU A 100 6.22 6.50 8.50
CA LEU A 100 5.40 5.31 8.33
C LEU A 100 6.20 4.03 8.63
N ALA A 101 7.46 3.96 8.19
CA ALA A 101 8.36 2.85 8.51
C ALA A 101 8.63 2.73 10.02
N THR A 102 8.79 3.86 10.71
CA THR A 102 9.01 3.92 12.16
C THR A 102 7.79 3.42 12.92
N ILE A 103 6.59 3.87 12.54
CA ILE A 103 5.33 3.41 13.13
C ILE A 103 5.15 1.91 12.91
N LEU A 104 5.34 1.44 11.67
CA LEU A 104 5.18 0.02 11.33
C LEU A 104 6.14 -0.90 12.12
N LEU A 105 7.36 -0.45 12.41
CA LEU A 105 8.31 -1.16 13.26
C LEU A 105 7.85 -1.26 14.73
N GLY A 106 7.05 -0.30 15.20
CA GLY A 106 6.53 -0.25 16.57
C GLY A 106 5.26 -1.08 16.81
N ILE A 107 4.55 -1.46 15.74
CA ILE A 107 3.28 -2.18 15.86
C ILE A 107 3.50 -3.60 16.39
N THR A 108 2.76 -3.92 17.47
CA THR A 108 2.55 -5.29 17.95
C THR A 108 1.05 -5.55 18.01
N HIS A 109 0.55 -6.39 17.10
CA HIS A 109 -0.86 -6.64 16.76
C HIS A 109 -1.58 -5.47 16.05
N HIS A 110 -1.67 -4.30 16.67
CA HIS A 110 -2.36 -3.12 16.11
C HIS A 110 -1.63 -1.82 16.50
N PRO A 111 -1.79 -0.72 15.73
CA PRO A 111 -1.20 0.57 16.09
C PRO A 111 -1.80 1.12 17.38
N SER A 112 -1.00 1.86 18.14
CA SER A 112 -1.50 2.55 19.33
C SER A 112 -2.48 3.66 18.94
N ALA A 113 -3.29 4.12 19.90
CA ALA A 113 -4.17 5.27 19.68
C ALA A 113 -3.39 6.55 19.29
N GLY A 114 -2.16 6.70 19.82
CA GLY A 114 -1.26 7.79 19.45
C GLY A 114 -0.79 7.68 18.00
N ASP A 115 -0.38 6.49 17.59
CA ASP A 115 0.02 6.24 16.20
C ASP A 115 -1.15 6.44 15.24
N ILE A 116 -2.37 6.00 15.58
CA ILE A 116 -3.57 6.24 14.77
C ILE A 116 -3.84 7.74 14.61
N ALA A 117 -3.74 8.52 15.69
CA ALA A 117 -3.93 9.96 15.62
C ALA A 117 -2.89 10.62 14.71
N HIS A 118 -1.64 10.17 14.81
CA HIS A 118 -0.54 10.66 14.00
C HIS A 118 -0.67 10.29 12.52
N LEU A 119 -0.99 9.02 12.24
CA LEU A 119 -1.24 8.51 10.89
C LEU A 119 -2.32 9.29 10.14
N LYS A 120 -3.38 9.74 10.84
CA LYS A 120 -4.41 10.59 10.23
C LYS A 120 -3.87 11.92 9.71
N THR A 121 -2.85 12.48 10.36
CA THR A 121 -2.19 13.71 9.90
C THR A 121 -1.22 13.48 8.73
N LEU A 122 -0.77 12.24 8.55
CA LEU A 122 0.14 11.85 7.48
C LEU A 122 -0.57 11.58 6.14
N ALA A 123 -1.87 11.29 6.20
CA ALA A 123 -2.71 10.99 5.03
C ALA A 123 -3.44 12.21 4.45
N GLU A 124 -3.27 13.39 5.05
CA GLU A 124 -3.80 14.70 4.59
C GLU A 124 -2.81 15.45 3.69
#